data_AF-A0A844BG57-F1
#
_entry.id   AF-A0A844BG57-F1
#
_cell.length_a   1.000
_cell.length_b   1.000
_cell.length_c   1.000
_cell.angle_alpha   90.00
_cell.angle_beta   90.00
_cell.angle_gamma   90.00
#
_symmetry.space_group_name_H-M   'P 1'
#
loop_
_entity.id
_entity.type
_entity.pdbx_description
1 polymer ?
#
loop_
_entity_poly.entity_id
_entity_poly.type
_entity_poly.pdbx_seq_one_letter_code
_entity_poly.pdbx_strand_id
1 'polypeptide(L)' 'MNASELRDKTPDQLRDQLVALKKEAFNLRFQQATGAMENTARMRQVRRDVARVKTVLNEKARAAAE' A
#
# COMPACT_ATOMS: atom_id res chain seq x y z
N MET A 1 -3.21 3.67 7.65
CA MET A 1 -4.38 2.98 7.07
C MET A 1 -5.01 2.08 8.11
N ASN A 2 -6.34 2.17 8.25
CA ASN A 2 -7.13 1.22 9.02
C ASN A 2 -7.58 0.06 8.12
N ALA A 3 -7.70 -1.15 8.68
CA ALA A 3 -8.08 -2.34 7.92
C ALA A 3 -9.56 -2.30 7.48
N SER A 4 -10.43 -1.68 8.27
CA SER A 4 -11.85 -1.46 7.94
C SER A 4 -12.02 -0.65 6.66
N GLU A 5 -11.38 0.52 6.59
CA GLU A 5 -11.42 1.43 5.44
C GLU A 5 -10.91 0.78 4.12
N LEU A 6 -10.05 -0.23 4.21
CA LEU A 6 -9.56 -0.96 3.04
C LEU A 6 -10.57 -2.01 2.56
N ARG A 7 -11.36 -2.59 3.45
CA ARG A 7 -12.37 -3.60 3.11
C ARG A 7 -13.59 -2.98 2.42
N ASP A 8 -13.93 -1.74 2.76
CA ASP A 8 -15.06 -1.02 2.17
C ASP A 8 -14.80 -0.56 0.71
N LYS A 9 -13.54 -0.52 0.28
CA LYS A 9 -13.16 -0.10 -1.08
C LYS A 9 -13.40 -1.16 -2.12
N THR A 10 -13.65 -0.74 -3.36
CA THR A 10 -13.75 -1.69 -4.49
C THR A 10 -12.38 -2.29 -4.84
N PRO A 11 -12.32 -3.47 -5.48
CA PRO A 11 -11.07 -4.05 -5.96
C PRO A 11 -10.26 -3.09 -6.85
N ASP A 12 -10.92 -2.30 -7.69
CA ASP A 12 -10.25 -1.35 -8.58
C ASP A 12 -9.65 -0.16 -7.81
N GLN A 13 -10.38 0.40 -6.84
CA GLN A 13 -9.84 1.42 -5.94
C GLN A 13 -8.64 0.91 -5.16
N LEU A 14 -8.65 -0.36 -4.74
CA LEU A 14 -7.51 -0.98 -4.06
C LEU A 14 -6.30 -1.15 -4.99
N ARG A 15 -6.52 -1.45 -6.28
CA ARG A 15 -5.45 -1.50 -7.28
C ARG A 15 -4.84 -0.13 -7.52
N ASP A 16 -5.65 0.92 -7.62
CA ASP A 16 -5.18 2.29 -7.78
C ASP A 16 -4.36 2.75 -6.57
N GLN A 17 -4.85 2.45 -5.37
CA GLN A 17 -4.08 2.70 -4.14
C GLN A 17 -2.76 1.94 -4.10
N LEU A 18 -2.74 0.68 -4.56
CA LEU A 18 -1.50 -0.09 -4.64
C LEU A 18 -0.48 0.58 -5.56
N VAL A 19 -0.91 1.12 -6.71
CA VAL A 19 -0.04 1.83 -7.66
C VAL A 19 0.50 3.11 -7.02
N ALA A 20 -0.37 3.90 -6.38
CA ALA A 20 0.04 5.11 -5.68
C ALA A 20 1.07 4.83 -4.57
N LEU A 21 0.82 3.83 -3.72
CA LEU A 21 1.75 3.43 -2.66
C LEU A 21 3.08 2.90 -3.18
N LYS A 22 3.09 2.21 -4.33
CA LYS A 22 4.33 1.76 -4.99
C LYS A 22 5.15 2.95 -5.49
N LYS A 23 4.50 3.96 -6.09
CA LYS A 23 5.16 5.19 -6.53
C LYS A 23 5.76 5.94 -5.35
N GLU A 24 5.01 6.04 -4.24
CA GLU A 24 5.52 6.64 -3.00
C GLU A 24 6.72 5.86 -2.45
N ALA A 25 6.66 4.52 -2.41
CA ALA A 25 7.77 3.69 -1.95
C ALA A 25 9.03 3.88 -2.81
N PHE A 26 8.87 4.04 -4.13
CA PHE A 26 9.98 4.33 -5.04
C PHE A 26 10.60 5.70 -4.74
N ASN A 27 9.77 6.74 -4.60
CA ASN A 27 10.24 8.09 -4.26
C ASN A 27 10.96 8.11 -2.90
N LEU A 28 10.44 7.39 -1.91
CA LEU A 28 11.10 7.27 -0.61
C LEU A 28 12.45 6.55 -0.74
N ARG A 29 12.56 5.47 -1.52
CA ARG A 29 13.87 4.83 -1.78
C ARG A 29 14.85 5.77 -2.47
N PHE A 30 14.37 6.57 -3.41
CA PHE A 30 15.19 7.58 -4.07
C PHE A 30 15.68 8.64 -3.08
N GLN A 31 14.79 9.21 -2.26
CA GLN A 31 15.15 10.14 -1.19
C GLN A 31 16.13 9.55 -0.16
N GLN A 32 16.03 8.24 0.09
CA GLN A 32 16.96 7.52 0.96
C GLN A 32 18.38 7.52 0.36
N ALA A 33 18.47 7.23 -0.94
CA ALA A 33 19.75 7.15 -1.65
C ALA A 33 20.41 8.53 -1.80
N THR A 34 19.62 9.59 -1.96
CA THR A 34 20.12 10.97 -2.05
C THR A 34 20.38 11.61 -0.69
N GLY A 35 20.09 10.94 0.42
CA GLY A 35 20.25 11.49 1.77
C GLY A 35 19.26 12.60 2.14
N ALA A 36 18.23 12.82 1.33
CA ALA A 36 17.22 13.88 1.52
C ALA A 36 15.96 13.38 2.26
N MET A 37 16.03 12.23 2.93
CA MET A 37 14.88 11.64 3.60
C MET A 37 14.79 12.13 5.05
N GLU A 38 13.74 12.91 5.34
CA GLU A 38 13.49 13.42 6.69
C GLU A 38 12.75 12.41 7.59
N ASN A 39 11.87 11.59 7.03
CA ASN A 39 11.01 10.67 7.80
C ASN A 39 11.22 9.20 7.40
N THR A 40 12.13 8.53 8.09
CA THR A 40 12.43 7.09 7.89
C THR A 40 11.28 6.18 8.33
N ALA A 41 10.44 6.60 9.29
CA ALA A 41 9.29 5.83 9.73
C ALA A 41 8.24 5.67 8.63
N ARG A 42 8.13 6.67 7.72
CA ARG A 42 7.22 6.62 6.57
C ARG A 42 7.50 5.43 5.66
N MET A 43 8.77 5.06 5.46
CA MET A 43 9.12 3.89 4.64
C MET A 43 8.55 2.59 5.22
N ARG A 44 8.59 2.41 6.55
CA ARG A 44 7.99 1.25 7.22
C ARG A 44 6.47 1.26 7.11
N GLN A 45 5.85 2.45 7.22
CA GLN A 45 4.39 2.60 7.07
C GLN A 45 3.94 2.21 5.66
N VAL A 46 4.56 2.78 4.63
CA VAL A 46 4.21 2.49 3.22
C VAL A 46 4.36 1.00 2.91
N ARG A 47 5.42 0.34 3.39
CA ARG A 47 5.57 -1.13 3.23
C ARG A 47 4.42 -1.92 3.85
N ARG A 48 3.97 -1.53 5.06
CA ARG A 48 2.83 -2.18 5.74
C ARG A 48 1.52 -1.91 5.02
N ASP A 49 1.32 -0.69 4.53
CA ASP A 49 0.12 -0.30 3.82
C ASP A 49 -0.01 -1.06 2.48
N VAL A 50 1.10 -1.22 1.73
CA VAL A 50 1.12 -2.09 0.54
C VAL A 50 0.77 -3.54 0.89
N ALA A 51 1.31 -4.07 1.99
CA ALA A 51 1.00 -5.45 2.42
C ALA A 51 -0.49 -5.62 2.75
N ARG A 52 -1.08 -4.67 3.50
CA ARG A 52 -2.51 -4.70 3.83
C ARG A 52 -3.41 -4.65 2.61
N VAL A 53 -3.12 -3.77 1.64
CA VAL A 53 -3.88 -3.68 0.38
C VAL A 53 -3.85 -5.00 -0.38
N LYS A 54 -2.67 -5.63 -0.49
CA LYS A 54 -2.53 -6.95 -1.11
C LYS A 54 -3.33 -8.03 -0.38
N THR A 55 -3.31 -8.03 0.95
CA THR A 55 -4.08 -8.99 1.76
C THR A 55 -5.57 -8.85 1.48
N VAL A 56 -6.11 -7.63 1.51
CA VAL A 56 -7.55 -7.40 1.25
C VAL A 56 -7.93 -7.75 -0.18
N LEU A 57 -7.08 -7.44 -1.18
CA LEU A 57 -7.31 -7.89 -2.56
C LEU A 57 -7.39 -9.41 -2.66
N ASN A 58 -6.52 -10.12 -1.94
CA ASN A 58 -6.55 -11.58 -1.90
C ASN A 58 -7.78 -12.13 -1.15
N GLU A 59 -8.17 -11.52 -0.03
CA GLU A 59 -9.41 -11.85 0.69
C GLU A 59 -10.63 -11.73 -0.24
N LYS A 60 -10.74 -10.62 -0.98
CA LYS A 60 -11.83 -10.39 -1.95
C LYS A 60 -11.79 -11.38 -3.12
N ALA A 61 -10.59 -11.71 -3.64
CA ALA A 61 -10.46 -12.68 -4.71
C ALA A 61 -10.86 -14.09 -4.27
N ARG A 62 -10.52 -14.50 -3.04
CA ARG A 62 -10.94 -15.77 -2.46
C ARG A 62 -12.46 -15.83 -2.25
N ALA A 63 -13.05 -14.77 -1.71
CA ALA A 63 -14.50 -14.69 -1.51
C ALA A 63 -15.31 -14.68 -2.81
N ALA A 64 -14.71 -14.24 -3.93
CA ALA A 64 -15.35 -14.27 -5.25
C ALA A 64 -15.20 -15.63 -5.97
N ALA A 65 -14.32 -16.51 -5.48
CA ALA A 65 -14.06 -17.82 -6.06
C ALA A 65 -14.85 -18.95 -5.37
N GLU A 66 -15.55 -18.63 -4.27
CA GLU A 66 -16.42 -19.50 -3.47
C GLU A 66 -17.88 -19.19 -3.80
#